data_AF-A0A0C3PNI4-F1
#
_entry.id   AF-A0A0C3PNI4-F1
#
_cell.length_a   1.000
_cell.length_b   1.000
_cell.length_c   1.000
_cell.angle_alpha   90.00
_cell.angle_beta   90.00
_cell.angle_gamma   90.00
#
_symmetry.space_group_name_H-M   'P 1'
#
loop_
_entity.id
_entity.type
_entity.pdbx_description
1 polymer ?
#
loop_
_entity_poly.entity_id
_entity_poly.type
_entity_poly.pdbx_seq_one_letter_code
_entity_poly.pdbx_strand_id
1 'polypeptide(L)'
;MDPFEVRMQFLGLLRKLSATQQSIQKVVSYALKYFAKCGEDLWECIMEECQKGSINHHVNILYFLDSLCETFLLAKSHQPQPAESSSRQANHAFYIDYVARDLAQIVECVVPVGRQSLPNLTSTKQILKR
;
A
#
# COMPACT_ATOMS: atom_id res chain seq x y z
N MET A 1 12.31 14.76 -9.13
CA MET A 1 11.72 13.62 -9.85
C MET A 1 10.36 14.08 -10.34
N ASP A 2 10.20 14.11 -11.65
CA ASP A 2 8.90 14.29 -12.30
C ASP A 2 8.02 13.04 -12.08
N PRO A 3 6.70 13.12 -12.33
CA PRO A 3 5.78 12.01 -12.08
C PRO A 3 6.13 10.71 -12.82
N PHE A 4 6.69 10.80 -14.03
CA PHE A 4 7.07 9.61 -14.81
C PHE A 4 8.27 8.90 -14.18
N GLU A 5 9.30 9.65 -13.79
CA GLU A 5 10.47 9.11 -13.09
C GLU A 5 10.05 8.45 -11.75
N VAL A 6 9.16 9.10 -11.00
CA VAL A 6 8.60 8.59 -9.74
C VAL A 6 7.91 7.25 -9.96
N ARG A 7 7.02 7.18 -10.95
CA ARG A 7 6.31 5.94 -11.31
C ARG A 7 7.27 4.82 -11.70
N MET A 8 8.23 5.09 -12.57
CA MET A 8 9.16 4.08 -13.08
C MET A 8 10.03 3.49 -11.97
N GLN A 9 10.56 4.34 -11.09
CA GLN A 9 11.33 3.89 -9.93
C GLN A 9 10.47 3.11 -8.95
N PHE A 10 9.23 3.55 -8.70
CA PHE A 10 8.31 2.87 -7.80
C PHE A 10 7.97 1.46 -8.29
N LEU A 11 7.65 1.28 -9.58
CA LEU A 11 7.46 -0.04 -10.19
C LEU A 11 8.71 -0.92 -10.03
N GLY A 12 9.90 -0.34 -10.19
CA GLY A 12 11.16 -1.05 -9.94
C GLY A 12 11.33 -1.52 -8.49
N LEU A 13 10.82 -0.77 -7.51
CA LEU A 13 10.79 -1.16 -6.10
C LEU A 13 9.73 -2.23 -5.84
N LEU A 14 8.51 -2.05 -6.37
CA LEU A 14 7.43 -3.03 -6.24
C LEU A 14 7.84 -4.38 -6.79
N ARG A 15 8.39 -4.46 -8.00
CA ARG A 15 8.82 -5.74 -8.62
C ARG A 15 9.89 -6.48 -7.83
N LYS A 16 10.64 -5.78 -6.98
CA LYS A 16 11.69 -6.36 -6.12
C LYS A 16 11.22 -6.53 -4.67
N LEU A 17 9.94 -6.30 -4.39
CA LEU A 17 9.36 -6.40 -3.05
C LEU A 17 9.44 -7.84 -2.55
N SER A 18 9.96 -7.97 -1.33
CA SER A 18 10.09 -9.23 -0.60
C SER A 18 9.48 -9.10 0.80
N ALA A 19 9.36 -10.22 1.51
CA ALA A 19 8.84 -10.26 2.88
C ALA A 19 9.79 -9.62 3.93
N THR A 20 10.98 -9.16 3.55
CA THR A 20 11.92 -8.55 4.50
C THR A 20 11.46 -7.16 4.91
N GLN A 21 11.58 -6.83 6.20
CA GLN A 21 11.20 -5.51 6.72
C GLN A 21 11.91 -4.37 5.99
N GLN A 22 13.19 -4.55 5.64
CA GLN A 22 13.97 -3.55 4.91
C GLN A 22 13.39 -3.29 3.51
N SER A 23 12.99 -4.35 2.79
CA SER A 23 12.37 -4.24 1.48
C SER A 23 11.04 -3.50 1.57
N ILE A 24 10.18 -3.89 2.52
CA ILE A 24 8.87 -3.26 2.76
C ILE A 24 9.03 -1.76 3.09
N GLN A 25 9.86 -1.43 4.08
CA GLN A 25 10.03 -0.05 4.54
C GLN A 25 10.60 0.88 3.47
N LYS A 26 11.43 0.34 2.57
CA LYS A 26 11.91 1.09 1.40
C LYS A 26 10.76 1.52 0.49
N VAL A 27 9.80 0.62 0.23
CA VAL A 27 8.62 0.93 -0.60
C VAL A 27 7.67 1.86 0.14
N VAL A 28 7.42 1.65 1.43
CA VAL A 28 6.59 2.53 2.28
C VAL A 28 7.13 3.96 2.26
N SER A 29 8.42 4.13 2.52
CA SER A 29 9.06 5.45 2.54
C SER A 29 8.93 6.16 1.19
N TYR A 30 9.06 5.41 0.09
CA TYR A 30 8.91 5.97 -1.26
C TYR A 30 7.45 6.39 -1.54
N ALA A 31 6.49 5.53 -1.21
CA ALA A 31 5.06 5.78 -1.41
C ALA A 31 4.60 7.02 -0.64
N LEU A 32 5.01 7.16 0.63
CA LEU A 32 4.66 8.31 1.47
C LEU A 32 5.34 9.60 0.98
N LYS A 33 6.62 9.54 0.59
CA LYS A 33 7.38 10.70 0.10
C LYS A 33 6.73 11.36 -1.12
N TYR A 34 6.14 10.57 -2.02
CA TYR A 34 5.59 11.06 -3.28
C TYR A 34 4.06 11.07 -3.33
N PHE A 35 3.38 10.68 -2.25
CA PHE A 35 1.92 10.62 -2.17
C PHE A 35 1.23 11.92 -2.58
N ALA A 36 1.69 13.07 -2.08
CA ALA A 36 1.06 14.37 -2.36
C ALA A 36 1.09 14.78 -3.84
N LYS A 37 1.97 14.18 -4.65
CA LYS A 37 2.12 14.48 -6.08
C LYS A 37 1.60 13.38 -6.99
N CYS A 38 1.75 12.13 -6.56
CA CYS A 38 1.56 10.95 -7.42
C CYS A 38 0.74 9.85 -6.72
N GLY A 39 0.05 10.14 -5.61
CA GLY A 39 -0.60 9.10 -4.79
C GLY A 39 -1.56 8.20 -5.54
N GLU A 40 -2.36 8.76 -6.45
CA GLU A 40 -3.29 8.01 -7.30
C GLU A 40 -2.54 7.13 -8.32
N ASP A 41 -1.60 7.69 -9.08
CA ASP A 41 -0.75 6.94 -10.03
C ASP A 41 0.04 5.81 -9.35
N LEU A 42 0.56 6.06 -8.14
CA LEU A 42 1.27 5.06 -7.35
C LEU A 42 0.32 3.97 -6.87
N TRP A 43 -0.92 4.32 -6.52
CA TRP A 43 -1.96 3.35 -6.18
C TRP A 43 -2.31 2.45 -7.36
N GLU A 44 -2.47 3.01 -8.56
CA GLU A 44 -2.70 2.22 -9.78
C GLU A 44 -1.57 1.21 -10.00
N CYS A 45 -0.32 1.62 -9.79
CA CYS A 45 0.84 0.73 -9.90
C CYS A 45 0.79 -0.41 -8.88
N ILE A 46 0.36 -0.15 -7.63
CA ILE A 46 0.20 -1.18 -6.60
C ILE A 46 -0.84 -2.20 -7.06
N MET A 47 -2.01 -1.73 -7.51
CA MET A 47 -3.10 -2.61 -7.93
C MET A 47 -2.74 -3.41 -9.19
N GLU A 48 -2.03 -2.81 -10.14
CA GLU A 48 -1.54 -3.49 -11.34
C GLU A 48 -0.54 -4.62 -11.00
N GLU A 49 0.45 -4.35 -10.14
CA GLU A 49 1.41 -5.39 -9.71
C GLU A 49 0.73 -6.45 -8.83
N CYS A 50 -0.31 -6.07 -8.07
CA CYS A 50 -1.15 -7.00 -7.31
C CYS A 50 -1.92 -7.97 -8.22
N GLN A 51 -2.28 -7.58 -9.44
CA GLN A 51 -2.98 -8.47 -10.38
C GLN A 51 -2.03 -9.35 -11.21
N LYS A 52 -0.80 -8.91 -11.48
CA LYS A 52 0.14 -9.58 -12.40
C LYS A 52 1.18 -10.46 -11.71
N GLY A 53 1.36 -10.31 -10.40
CA GLY A 53 2.38 -11.02 -9.63
C GLY A 53 2.11 -12.52 -9.42
N SER A 54 3.08 -13.18 -8.78
CA SER A 54 2.89 -14.54 -8.25
C SER A 54 2.16 -14.50 -6.90
N ILE A 55 1.63 -15.64 -6.45
CA ILE A 55 1.01 -15.78 -5.11
C ILE A 55 1.93 -15.25 -3.98
N ASN A 56 3.23 -15.51 -4.06
CA ASN A 56 4.21 -15.00 -3.09
C ASN A 56 4.39 -13.48 -3.21
N HIS A 57 4.33 -12.95 -4.42
CA HIS A 57 4.41 -11.51 -4.63
C HIS A 57 3.18 -10.79 -4.06
N HIS A 58 1.99 -11.37 -4.26
CA HIS A 58 0.74 -10.82 -3.75
C HIS A 58 0.76 -10.71 -2.22
N VAL A 59 1.20 -11.74 -1.50
CA VAL A 59 1.31 -11.64 -0.03
C VAL A 59 2.35 -10.62 0.42
N ASN A 60 3.45 -10.44 -0.32
CA ASN A 60 4.41 -9.38 -0.04
C ASN A 60 3.80 -7.98 -0.20
N ILE A 61 2.96 -7.78 -1.23
CA ILE A 61 2.17 -6.55 -1.39
C ILE A 61 1.24 -6.35 -0.19
N LEU A 62 0.58 -7.40 0.31
CA LEU A 62 -0.28 -7.29 1.49
C LEU A 62 0.50 -6.86 2.74
N TYR A 63 1.68 -7.44 2.99
CA TYR A 63 2.55 -7.00 4.10
C TYR A 63 3.01 -5.55 3.93
N PHE A 64 3.30 -5.14 2.70
CA PHE A 64 3.62 -3.75 2.39
C PHE A 64 2.44 -2.81 2.71
N LEU A 65 1.22 -3.17 2.33
CA LEU A 65 0.02 -2.38 2.58
C LEU A 65 -0.32 -2.27 4.08
N ASP A 66 -0.17 -3.36 4.83
CA ASP A 66 -0.29 -3.36 6.30
C ASP A 66 0.67 -2.34 6.93
N SER A 67 1.95 -2.44 6.55
CA SER A 67 2.99 -1.54 7.06
C SER A 67 2.81 -0.09 6.60
N LEU A 68 2.31 0.14 5.39
CA LEU A 68 1.98 1.46 4.87
C LEU A 68 0.88 2.13 5.70
N CYS A 69 -0.19 1.38 6.00
CA CYS A 69 -1.29 1.87 6.83
C CYS A 69 -0.84 2.17 8.27
N GLU A 70 -0.08 1.25 8.88
CA GLU A 70 0.47 1.44 10.24
C GLU A 70 1.36 2.69 10.31
N THR A 71 2.31 2.83 9.38
CA THR A 71 3.22 3.98 9.34
C THR A 71 2.46 5.30 9.15
N PHE A 72 1.42 5.29 8.31
CA PHE A 72 0.58 6.47 8.10
C PHE A 72 -0.21 6.85 9.37
N LEU A 73 -0.84 5.89 10.04
CA LEU A 73 -1.58 6.13 11.28
C LEU A 73 -0.68 6.69 12.38
N LEU A 74 0.54 6.17 12.50
CA LEU A 74 1.55 6.69 13.42
C LEU A 74 1.98 8.12 13.06
N ALA A 75 2.15 8.45 11.78
CA ALA A 75 2.47 9.82 11.38
C ALA A 75 1.35 10.80 11.72
N LYS A 76 0.08 10.38 11.59
CA LYS A 76 -1.09 11.21 11.94
C LYS A 76 -1.21 11.45 13.44
N SER A 77 -0.87 10.48 14.29
CA SER A 77 -0.96 10.65 15.76
C SER A 77 0.05 11.63 16.34
N HIS A 78 1.16 11.87 15.64
CA HIS A 78 2.22 12.80 16.07
C HIS A 78 2.06 14.20 15.47
N GLN A 79 1.06 14.43 14.62
CA GLN A 79 0.76 15.77 14.12
C GLN A 79 0.00 16.58 15.19
N PRO A 80 0.51 17.74 15.64
CA PRO A 80 -0.26 18.62 16.49
C PRO A 80 -1.54 19.02 15.76
N GLN A 81 -2.69 18.87 16.42
CA GLN A 81 -3.99 19.20 15.82
C GLN A 81 -3.96 20.64 15.28
N PRO A 82 -4.42 20.89 14.04
CA PRO A 82 -4.58 22.26 13.59
C PRO A 82 -5.64 22.92 14.46
N ALA A 83 -5.27 24.04 15.07
CA ALA A 83 -6.23 24.98 15.62
C ALA A 83 -7.24 25.34 14.51
N GLU A 84 -8.48 25.51 14.94
CA GLU A 84 -9.69 25.72 14.16
C GLU A 84 -9.53 26.59 12.88
N SER A 85 -10.43 26.34 11.94
CA SER A 85 -10.78 27.18 10.79
C SER A 85 -9.86 27.11 9.56
N SER A 86 -10.20 26.22 8.62
CA SER A 86 -10.40 26.62 7.22
C SER A 86 -10.93 25.46 6.38
N SER A 87 -12.07 25.71 5.74
CA SER A 87 -12.83 24.89 4.80
C SER A 87 -12.08 24.61 3.48
N ARG A 88 -10.82 24.16 3.56
CA ARG A 88 -9.98 23.68 2.46
C ARG A 88 -9.03 22.56 2.88
N GLN A 89 -9.44 21.69 3.80
CA GLN A 89 -8.86 20.35 3.85
C GLN A 89 -9.33 19.64 2.59
N ALA A 90 -8.58 19.89 1.50
CA ALA A 90 -8.64 19.09 0.30
C ALA A 90 -8.71 17.64 0.74
N ASN A 91 -9.71 16.95 0.22
CA ASN A 91 -10.04 15.56 0.48
C ASN A 91 -8.83 14.69 0.06
N HIS A 92 -7.75 14.72 0.84
CA HIS A 92 -6.54 13.95 0.56
C HIS A 92 -6.89 12.51 0.91
N ALA A 93 -7.44 11.80 -0.07
CA ALA A 93 -7.72 10.38 0.02
C ALA A 93 -6.40 9.67 0.28
N PHE A 94 -6.16 9.28 1.52
CA PHE A 94 -4.90 8.66 1.92
C PHE A 94 -4.84 7.22 1.42
N TYR A 95 -3.66 6.60 1.43
CA TYR A 95 -3.55 5.18 1.07
C TYR A 95 -4.49 4.28 1.89
N ILE A 96 -4.88 4.69 3.10
CA ILE A 96 -5.89 3.99 3.91
C ILE A 96 -7.25 4.00 3.22
N ASP A 97 -7.67 5.13 2.65
CA ASP A 97 -8.95 5.24 1.96
C ASP A 97 -8.96 4.37 0.69
N TYR A 98 -7.83 4.31 -0.01
CA TYR A 98 -7.67 3.43 -1.18
C TYR A 98 -7.67 1.95 -0.81
N VAL A 99 -6.94 1.56 0.25
CA VAL A 99 -6.94 0.19 0.78
C VAL A 99 -8.35 -0.20 1.20
N ALA A 100 -9.06 0.67 1.93
CA ALA A 100 -10.43 0.38 2.37
C ALA A 100 -11.40 0.21 1.20
N ARG A 101 -11.29 1.06 0.17
CA ARG A 101 -12.10 0.98 -1.05
C ARG A 101 -11.87 -0.32 -1.82
N ASP A 102 -10.60 -0.72 -1.98
CA ASP A 102 -10.22 -1.82 -2.86
C ASP A 102 -9.89 -3.12 -2.11
N LEU A 103 -10.20 -3.18 -0.80
CA LEU A 103 -9.82 -4.29 0.08
C LEU A 103 -10.26 -5.66 -0.46
N ALA A 104 -11.50 -5.74 -0.97
CA ALA A 104 -12.03 -6.98 -1.53
C ALA A 104 -11.20 -7.47 -2.72
N GLN A 105 -10.81 -6.56 -3.61
CA GLN A 105 -9.98 -6.87 -4.78
C GLN A 105 -8.56 -7.29 -4.36
N ILE A 106 -7.98 -6.61 -3.36
CA ILE A 106 -6.67 -6.98 -2.80
C ILE A 106 -6.72 -8.40 -2.22
N VAL A 107 -7.76 -8.72 -1.43
CA VAL A 107 -7.93 -10.05 -0.85
C VAL A 107 -8.11 -11.12 -1.93
N GLU A 108 -8.86 -10.84 -3.00
CA GLU A 108 -9.04 -11.76 -4.12
C GLU A 108 -7.73 -12.02 -4.86
N CYS A 109 -6.89 -11.00 -5.06
CA CYS A 109 -5.55 -11.17 -5.63
C CYS A 109 -4.64 -12.02 -4.74
N VAL A 110 -4.65 -11.78 -3.42
CA VAL A 110 -3.75 -12.46 -2.47
C VAL A 110 -4.20 -13.88 -2.17
N VAL A 111 -5.51 -14.11 -2.10
CA VAL A 111 -6.12 -15.39 -1.76
C VAL A 111 -7.15 -15.78 -2.83
N PRO A 112 -6.71 -16.05 -4.08
CA PRO A 112 -7.61 -16.45 -5.14
C PRO A 112 -8.22 -17.83 -4.83
N VAL A 113 -9.35 -18.13 -5.47
CA VAL A 113 -10.00 -19.43 -5.33
C VAL A 113 -9.08 -20.54 -5.80
N GLY A 114 -8.83 -21.52 -4.93
CA GLY A 114 -8.04 -22.71 -5.24
C GLY A 114 -7.01 -23.06 -4.17
N ARG A 115 -6.29 -24.17 -4.36
CA ARG A 115 -5.32 -24.66 -3.38
C ARG A 115 -4.01 -23.86 -3.36
N GLN A 116 -3.70 -23.18 -4.46
CA GLN A 116 -2.49 -22.39 -4.63
C GLN A 116 -2.42 -21.20 -3.66
N SER A 117 -3.55 -20.72 -3.14
CA SER A 117 -3.63 -19.59 -2.20
C SER A 117 -3.57 -20.00 -0.73
N LEU A 118 -3.63 -21.30 -0.41
CA LEU A 118 -3.59 -21.80 0.96
C LEU A 118 -2.41 -21.26 1.79
N PRO A 119 -1.18 -21.10 1.23
CA PRO A 119 -0.07 -20.50 1.98
C PRO A 119 -0.36 -19.08 2.48
N ASN A 120 -1.14 -18.30 1.73
CA ASN A 120 -1.45 -16.91 2.04
C ASN A 120 -2.64 -16.75 3.00
N LEU A 121 -3.51 -17.76 3.10
CA LEU A 121 -4.78 -17.67 3.84
C LEU A 121 -4.59 -17.28 5.30
N THR A 122 -3.65 -17.92 5.99
CA THR A 122 -3.40 -17.69 7.42
C THR A 122 -2.88 -16.26 7.66
N SER A 123 -1.85 -15.85 6.93
CA SER A 123 -1.28 -14.51 7.04
C SER A 123 -2.29 -13.42 6.69
N THR A 124 -3.07 -13.63 5.62
CA THR A 124 -4.12 -12.67 5.22
C THR A 124 -5.15 -12.49 6.33
N LYS A 125 -5.64 -13.58 6.93
CA LYS A 125 -6.57 -13.51 8.06
C LYS A 125 -5.99 -12.82 9.30
N GLN A 126 -4.69 -12.96 9.54
CA GLN A 126 -4.03 -12.29 10.66
C GLN A 126 -3.96 -10.78 10.45
N ILE A 127 -3.57 -10.35 9.24
CA ILE A 127 -3.48 -8.92 8.88
C ILE A 127 -4.86 -8.26 8.96
N LEU A 128 -5.90 -8.89 8.40
CA LEU A 128 -7.27 -8.33 8.40
C LEU A 128 -7.92 -8.22 9.80
N LYS A 129 -7.31 -8.81 10.83
CA LYS A 129 -7.83 -8.80 12.22
C LYS A 129 -7.09 -7.84 13.15
N ARG A 130 -6.00 -7.23 12.69
CA ARG A 130 -5.29 -6.20 13.45
C ARG A 130 -6.12 -4.92 13.55
#